data_AF-A0A2A2QV45-F1
#
_entry.id   AF-A0A2A2QV45-F1
#
_cell.length_a   1.000
_cell.length_b   1.000
_cell.length_c   1.000
_cell.angle_alpha   90.00
_cell.angle_beta   90.00
_cell.angle_gamma   90.00
#
_symmetry.space_group_name_H-M   'P 1'
#
loop_
_entity.id
_entity.type
_entity.pdbx_description
1 polymer ?
#
loop_
_entity_poly.entity_id
_entity_poly.type
_entity_poly.pdbx_seq_one_letter_code
_entity_poly.pdbx_strand_id
1 'polypeptide(L)'
;MKLSLALSLAAVAVATGFSYAAMKTNASESTVVPAKDALDCKPGEVSACGLPSNVVIDLSKTKVQRTDADWRGRLTPIQYRVARQQGTEPPFQNEYWNHHEDGVYFSVCSDTPLFDSRDKFDSGTGWPSFTKPIEKAFVGEHIDTSYGMRRVEVHVTVDGAHLGHVFEDGPRAKGGLRYCINSASLRFVPRKAYEAWVAKNQAGAVAAK
;
A
#
# COMPACT_ATOMS: atom_id res chain seq x y z
N MET A 1 -17.28 -28.98 -67.84
CA MET A 1 -16.82 -30.24 -67.20
C MET A 1 -16.92 -30.01 -65.68
N LYS A 2 -18.02 -30.42 -65.04
CA LYS A 2 -18.15 -31.66 -64.22
C LYS A 2 -16.95 -31.80 -63.26
N LEU A 3 -17.09 -31.76 -61.94
CA LEU A 3 -17.84 -32.75 -61.16
C LEU A 3 -18.18 -32.24 -59.74
N SER A 4 -19.38 -32.60 -59.30
CA SER A 4 -19.96 -32.41 -57.97
C SER A 4 -19.32 -33.33 -56.92
N LEU A 5 -19.33 -32.90 -55.65
CA LEU A 5 -19.53 -33.84 -54.54
C LEU A 5 -20.40 -33.17 -53.46
N ALA A 6 -21.65 -33.61 -53.41
CA ALA A 6 -22.60 -33.32 -52.35
C ALA A 6 -22.42 -34.37 -51.25
N LEU A 7 -22.40 -33.95 -49.99
CA LEU A 7 -22.65 -34.84 -48.87
C LEU A 7 -23.76 -34.25 -48.01
N SER A 8 -24.90 -34.91 -48.11
CA SER A 8 -26.10 -34.78 -47.30
C SER A 8 -25.83 -35.15 -45.83
N LEU A 9 -26.46 -34.44 -44.88
CA LEU A 9 -26.99 -35.09 -43.68
C LEU A 9 -28.23 -34.32 -43.20
N ALA A 10 -29.24 -35.10 -42.84
CA ALA A 10 -30.63 -34.72 -42.66
C ALA A 10 -30.89 -33.91 -41.38
N ALA A 11 -31.87 -33.01 -41.48
CA ALA A 11 -32.51 -32.35 -40.35
C ALA A 11 -33.41 -33.34 -39.60
N VAL A 12 -33.33 -33.34 -38.26
CA VAL A 12 -34.34 -33.92 -37.38
C VAL A 12 -34.84 -32.80 -36.48
N ALA A 13 -36.06 -32.35 -36.76
CA ALA A 13 -36.82 -31.48 -35.90
C ALA A 13 -37.52 -32.32 -34.83
N VAL A 14 -37.23 -32.06 -33.55
CA VAL A 14 -38.07 -32.52 -32.44
C VAL A 14 -38.69 -31.28 -31.81
N ALA A 15 -39.96 -31.07 -32.14
CA ALA A 15 -40.83 -30.16 -31.43
C ALA A 15 -41.29 -30.84 -30.14
N THR A 16 -40.86 -30.33 -28.99
CA THR A 16 -41.54 -30.56 -27.71
C THR A 16 -41.96 -29.22 -27.16
N GLY A 17 -43.23 -28.91 -27.39
CA GLY A 17 -43.92 -27.87 -26.64
C GLY A 17 -44.04 -28.32 -25.19
N PHE A 18 -43.50 -27.51 -24.28
CA PHE A 18 -43.96 -27.46 -22.90
C PHE A 18 -44.19 -25.99 -22.56
N SER A 19 -45.48 -25.64 -22.51
CA SER A 19 -45.95 -24.41 -21.89
C SER A 19 -45.46 -24.35 -20.44
N TYR A 20 -44.72 -23.29 -20.10
CA TYR A 20 -44.59 -22.85 -18.73
C TYR A 20 -45.32 -21.52 -18.60
N ALA A 21 -46.36 -21.54 -17.76
CA ALA A 21 -47.16 -20.38 -17.41
C ALA A 21 -46.27 -19.28 -16.80
N ALA A 22 -46.53 -18.04 -17.18
CA ALA A 22 -45.94 -16.86 -16.55
C ALA A 22 -46.35 -16.80 -15.07
N MET A 23 -45.43 -17.17 -14.17
CA MET A 23 -45.55 -16.84 -12.74
C MET A 23 -45.29 -15.35 -12.59
N LYS A 24 -46.33 -14.61 -12.21
CA LYS A 24 -46.23 -13.22 -11.74
C LYS A 24 -45.37 -13.21 -10.48
N THR A 25 -44.14 -12.72 -10.59
CA THR A 25 -43.38 -12.29 -9.42
C THR A 25 -43.85 -10.89 -9.04
N ASN A 26 -44.48 -10.77 -7.87
CA ASN A 26 -44.74 -9.48 -7.26
C ASN A 26 -43.40 -8.80 -7.02
N ALA A 27 -43.17 -7.68 -7.70
CA ALA A 27 -42.13 -6.74 -7.35
C ALA A 27 -42.46 -6.19 -5.95
N SER A 28 -41.79 -6.70 -4.91
CA SER A 28 -41.56 -5.87 -3.73
C SER A 28 -40.31 -5.06 -4.03
N GLU A 29 -40.52 -3.80 -4.34
CA GLU A 29 -39.51 -2.77 -4.51
C GLU A 29 -38.72 -2.62 -3.21
N SER A 30 -37.67 -3.42 -3.05
CA SER A 30 -36.64 -3.21 -2.04
C SER A 30 -35.84 -2.01 -2.51
N THR A 31 -36.13 -0.84 -1.94
CA THR A 31 -35.29 0.34 -2.11
C THR A 31 -33.97 0.07 -1.38
N VAL A 32 -33.05 -0.61 -2.07
CA VAL A 32 -31.66 -0.70 -1.65
C VAL A 32 -31.08 0.71 -1.80
N VAL A 33 -31.12 1.46 -0.69
CA VAL A 33 -30.37 2.71 -0.60
C VAL A 33 -28.89 2.33 -0.73
N PRO A 34 -28.16 2.85 -1.72
CA PRO A 34 -26.74 2.52 -1.86
C PRO A 34 -26.02 2.93 -0.58
N ALA A 35 -25.25 2.00 -0.01
CA ALA A 35 -24.43 2.28 1.14
C ALA A 35 -23.48 3.44 0.79
N LYS A 36 -23.48 4.49 1.61
CA LYS A 36 -22.56 5.61 1.43
C LYS A 36 -21.12 5.12 1.56
N ASP A 37 -20.24 5.60 0.69
CA ASP A 37 -18.82 5.30 0.77
C ASP A 37 -18.26 5.77 2.12
N ALA A 38 -17.32 5.02 2.69
CA ALA A 38 -16.76 5.30 4.01
C ALA A 38 -16.11 6.69 4.14
N LEU A 39 -15.83 7.36 3.01
CA LEU A 39 -15.28 8.70 2.93
C LEU A 39 -16.33 9.81 3.16
N ASP A 40 -17.62 9.49 3.07
CA ASP A 40 -18.73 10.46 3.15
C ASP A 40 -19.40 10.50 4.54
N CYS A 41 -18.93 9.72 5.50
CA CYS A 41 -19.48 9.70 6.86
C CYS A 41 -18.96 10.89 7.68
N LYS A 42 -19.88 11.68 8.25
CA LYS A 42 -19.51 12.77 9.18
C LYS A 42 -19.05 12.20 10.52
N PRO A 43 -18.05 12.80 11.19
CA PRO A 43 -17.66 12.40 12.54
C PRO A 43 -18.87 12.45 13.50
N GLY A 44 -19.15 11.34 14.18
CA GLY A 44 -20.27 11.21 15.12
C GLY A 44 -21.57 10.64 14.54
N GLU A 45 -21.69 10.41 13.24
CA GLU A 45 -22.81 9.63 12.69
C GLU A 45 -22.62 8.15 13.01
N VAL A 46 -23.67 7.51 13.52
CA VAL A 46 -23.73 6.04 13.60
C VAL A 46 -23.81 5.50 12.18
N SER A 47 -22.87 4.64 11.81
CA SER A 47 -22.96 3.92 10.54
C SER A 47 -24.29 3.17 10.47
N ALA A 48 -24.84 2.98 9.27
CA ALA A 48 -26.10 2.27 9.03
C ALA A 48 -26.13 0.85 9.66
N CYS A 49 -24.97 0.29 10.01
CA CYS A 49 -24.80 -0.99 10.69
C CYS A 49 -24.62 -0.92 12.22
N GLY A 50 -24.82 0.23 12.87
CA GLY A 50 -24.80 0.36 14.34
C GLY A 50 -23.42 0.16 15.00
N LEU A 51 -22.35 0.14 14.22
CA LEU A 51 -20.99 0.09 14.75
C LEU A 51 -20.58 1.48 15.29
N PRO A 52 -19.95 1.55 16.48
CA PRO A 52 -19.41 2.80 16.97
C PRO A 52 -18.39 3.32 15.96
N SER A 53 -18.57 4.56 15.51
CA SER A 53 -17.72 5.26 14.52
C SER A 53 -16.29 5.51 15.00
N ASN A 54 -15.91 4.95 16.16
CA ASN A 54 -14.60 5.01 16.79
C ASN A 54 -13.84 3.68 16.64
N VAL A 55 -13.86 3.07 15.46
CA VAL A 55 -12.95 1.95 15.18
C VAL A 55 -11.55 2.53 15.01
N VAL A 56 -10.70 2.36 16.02
CA VAL A 56 -9.26 2.59 15.85
C VAL A 56 -8.74 1.45 14.97
N ILE A 57 -8.61 1.71 13.68
CA ILE A 57 -8.03 0.76 12.72
C ILE A 57 -6.54 0.62 13.04
N ASP A 58 -6.15 -0.57 13.46
CA ASP A 58 -4.74 -0.93 13.62
C ASP A 58 -4.08 -1.00 12.25
N LEU A 59 -3.40 0.09 11.86
CA LEU A 59 -2.73 0.21 10.57
C LEU A 59 -1.64 -0.86 10.40
N SER A 60 -1.06 -1.39 11.49
CA SER A 60 -0.07 -2.47 11.39
C SER A 60 -0.66 -3.79 10.89
N LYS A 61 -1.98 -3.97 11.02
CA LYS A 61 -2.71 -5.19 10.62
C LYS A 61 -3.51 -5.00 9.34
N THR A 62 -3.61 -3.79 8.82
CA THR A 62 -4.42 -3.47 7.66
C THR A 62 -3.54 -3.37 6.43
N LYS A 63 -3.82 -4.17 5.40
CA LYS A 63 -3.06 -4.14 4.14
C LYS A 63 -3.67 -3.18 3.14
N VAL A 64 -2.86 -2.28 2.59
CA VAL A 64 -3.26 -1.40 1.48
C VAL A 64 -3.23 -2.20 0.19
N GLN A 65 -4.41 -2.41 -0.40
CA GLN A 65 -4.57 -3.09 -1.69
C GLN A 65 -4.98 -2.06 -2.74
N ARG A 66 -4.19 -1.93 -3.81
CA ARG A 66 -4.48 -1.07 -4.97
C ARG A 66 -4.01 -1.75 -6.24
N THR A 67 -4.61 -1.38 -7.38
CA THR A 67 -4.21 -1.93 -8.66
C THR A 67 -2.86 -1.35 -9.11
N ASP A 68 -2.21 -2.04 -10.05
CA ASP A 68 -0.96 -1.53 -10.64
C ASP A 68 -1.15 -0.18 -11.34
N ALA A 69 -2.28 -0.02 -12.04
CA ALA A 69 -2.65 1.22 -12.71
C ALA A 69 -2.80 2.38 -11.71
N ASP A 70 -3.42 2.14 -10.55
CA ASP A 70 -3.54 3.15 -9.49
C ASP A 70 -2.18 3.58 -8.98
N TRP A 71 -1.26 2.63 -8.77
CA TRP A 71 0.09 2.96 -8.31
C TRP A 71 0.88 3.75 -9.34
N ARG A 72 0.79 3.40 -10.62
CA ARG A 72 1.42 4.17 -11.71
C ARG A 72 0.88 5.59 -11.83
N GLY A 73 -0.40 5.80 -11.51
CA GLY A 73 -1.01 7.14 -11.52
C GLY A 73 -0.63 8.00 -10.31
N ARG A 74 -0.29 7.38 -9.17
CA ARG A 74 0.02 8.09 -7.91
C ARG A 74 1.50 8.35 -7.68
N LEU A 75 2.36 7.45 -8.16
CA LEU A 75 3.79 7.50 -7.91
C LEU A 75 4.53 8.08 -9.12
N THR A 76 5.62 8.79 -8.85
CA THR A 76 6.54 9.16 -9.93
C THR A 76 7.20 7.91 -10.54
N PRO A 77 7.73 7.97 -11.78
CA PRO A 77 8.34 6.80 -12.41
C PRO A 77 9.48 6.15 -11.60
N ILE A 78 10.27 6.95 -10.87
CA ILE A 78 11.34 6.41 -10.00
C ILE A 78 10.76 5.76 -8.74
N GLN A 79 9.79 6.40 -8.09
CA GLN A 79 9.12 5.85 -6.90
C GLN A 79 8.44 4.52 -7.23
N TYR A 80 7.70 4.44 -8.35
CA TYR A 80 7.07 3.20 -8.77
C TYR A 80 8.08 2.09 -9.04
N ARG A 81 9.16 2.40 -9.79
CA ARG A 81 10.23 1.42 -10.09
C ARG A 81 10.89 0.87 -8.84
N VAL A 82 11.19 1.73 -7.87
CA VAL A 82 11.81 1.31 -6.61
C VAL A 82 10.79 0.59 -5.73
N ALA A 83 9.70 1.27 -5.33
CA ALA A 83 8.75 0.78 -4.34
C ALA A 83 7.93 -0.43 -4.81
N ARG A 84 7.64 -0.57 -6.11
CA ARG A 84 6.76 -1.64 -6.64
C ARG A 84 7.48 -2.68 -7.49
N GLN A 85 8.61 -2.33 -8.10
CA GLN A 85 9.38 -3.23 -8.95
C GLN A 85 10.73 -3.65 -8.34
N GLN A 86 10.93 -3.42 -7.04
CA GLN A 86 12.16 -3.75 -6.30
C GLN A 86 13.43 -3.15 -6.94
N GLY A 87 13.29 -2.02 -7.62
CA GLY A 87 14.41 -1.27 -8.16
C GLY A 87 15.27 -0.64 -7.07
N THR A 88 16.46 -0.18 -7.44
CA THR A 88 17.34 0.60 -6.56
C THR A 88 17.69 1.92 -7.25
N GLU A 89 17.59 3.03 -6.53
CA GLU A 89 17.97 4.34 -7.06
C GLU A 89 19.50 4.52 -7.07
N PRO A 90 20.05 5.39 -7.92
CA PRO A 90 21.50 5.59 -7.96
C PRO A 90 22.05 6.16 -6.64
N PRO A 91 23.25 5.73 -6.20
CA PRO A 91 23.89 6.28 -5.00
C PRO A 91 24.22 7.76 -5.21
N PHE A 92 24.11 8.57 -4.16
CA PHE A 92 24.40 10.02 -4.13
C PHE A 92 23.57 10.89 -5.09
N GLN A 93 22.70 10.31 -5.91
CA GLN A 93 21.80 11.01 -6.82
C GLN A 93 20.35 10.77 -6.42
N ASN A 94 20.08 11.01 -5.14
CA ASN A 94 18.76 10.85 -4.56
C ASN A 94 18.47 11.98 -3.56
N GLU A 95 17.22 12.08 -3.13
CA GLU A 95 16.75 13.24 -2.38
C GLU A 95 17.27 13.25 -0.93
N TYR A 96 17.39 12.07 -0.30
CA TYR A 96 17.56 12.00 1.16
C TYR A 96 18.92 11.47 1.63
N TRP A 97 19.88 11.15 0.75
CA TRP A 97 21.20 10.69 1.21
C TRP A 97 21.87 11.71 2.14
N ASN A 98 21.94 12.99 1.75
CA ASN A 98 22.54 14.08 2.54
C ASN A 98 21.52 14.95 3.28
N HIS A 99 20.31 14.45 3.47
CA HIS A 99 19.26 15.20 4.15
C HIS A 99 19.34 15.00 5.67
N HIS A 100 19.35 16.10 6.43
CA HIS A 100 19.58 16.11 7.89
C HIS A 100 18.53 16.87 8.69
N GLU A 101 17.45 17.31 8.06
CA GLU A 101 16.40 18.04 8.79
C GLU A 101 15.66 17.14 9.78
N ASP A 102 15.16 17.74 10.86
CA ASP A 102 14.43 17.04 11.90
C ASP A 102 12.99 16.72 11.46
N GLY A 103 12.62 15.44 11.48
CA GLY A 103 11.31 14.99 11.02
C GLY A 103 11.18 13.48 10.93
N VAL A 104 10.15 13.06 10.20
CA VAL A 104 9.78 11.65 10.06
C VAL A 104 9.68 11.30 8.58
N TYR A 105 10.19 10.12 8.24
CA TYR A 105 10.13 9.54 6.91
C TYR A 105 8.99 8.54 6.82
N PHE A 106 8.10 8.77 5.87
CA PHE A 106 6.90 7.98 5.62
C PHE A 106 7.03 7.16 4.34
N SER A 107 6.28 6.07 4.22
CA SER A 107 6.10 5.36 2.94
C SER A 107 5.45 6.28 1.91
N VAL A 108 5.98 6.33 0.69
CA VAL A 108 5.34 7.03 -0.45
C VAL A 108 3.99 6.41 -0.87
N CYS A 109 3.73 5.16 -0.47
CA CYS A 109 2.56 4.40 -0.90
C CYS A 109 1.37 4.52 0.07
N SER A 110 1.63 4.33 1.37
CA SER A 110 0.59 4.29 2.42
C SER A 110 0.66 5.43 3.42
N ASP A 111 1.68 6.30 3.35
CA ASP A 111 1.93 7.29 4.40
C ASP A 111 2.10 6.66 5.80
N THR A 112 2.57 5.41 5.87
CA THR A 112 2.97 4.76 7.12
C THR A 112 4.27 5.39 7.62
N PRO A 113 4.40 5.78 8.91
CA PRO A 113 5.65 6.29 9.47
C PRO A 113 6.68 5.15 9.60
N LEU A 114 7.85 5.30 8.97
CA LEU A 114 8.87 4.25 8.90
C LEU A 114 10.10 4.56 9.75
N PHE A 115 10.69 5.74 9.57
CA PHE A 115 11.97 6.10 10.19
C PHE A 115 11.93 7.52 10.76
N ASP A 116 12.63 7.73 11.86
CA ASP A 116 12.82 9.05 12.47
C ASP A 116 14.19 9.60 12.08
N SER A 117 14.27 10.90 11.79
CA SER A 117 15.54 11.57 11.46
C SER A 117 16.61 11.41 12.54
N ARG A 118 16.23 11.24 13.80
CA ARG A 118 17.17 11.04 14.93
C ARG A 118 17.93 9.72 14.88
N ASP A 119 17.36 8.73 14.19
CA ASP A 119 17.97 7.43 13.95
C ASP A 119 18.69 7.36 12.59
N LYS A 120 18.62 8.43 11.78
CA LYS A 120 19.42 8.58 10.56
C LYS A 120 20.88 8.84 10.91
N PHE A 121 21.80 8.34 10.10
CA PHE A 121 23.23 8.61 10.22
C PHE A 121 23.93 8.58 8.85
N ASP A 122 25.11 9.18 8.78
CA ASP A 122 25.94 9.16 7.58
C ASP A 122 26.74 7.86 7.49
N SER A 123 26.31 6.97 6.60
CA SER A 123 26.98 5.70 6.32
C SER A 123 28.07 5.80 5.24
N GLY A 124 28.05 6.88 4.44
CA GLY A 124 28.90 7.02 3.26
C GLY A 124 28.54 6.10 2.09
N THR A 125 27.41 5.38 2.14
CA THR A 125 27.03 4.43 1.08
C THR A 125 26.34 5.10 -0.11
N GLY A 126 25.85 6.32 0.05
CA GLY A 126 25.11 7.07 -0.97
C GLY A 126 23.59 6.94 -0.89
N TRP A 127 23.06 6.26 0.12
CA TRP A 127 21.62 6.17 0.40
C TRP A 127 21.32 6.56 1.85
N PRO A 128 20.12 7.11 2.16
CA PRO A 128 19.74 7.39 3.53
C PRO A 128 19.80 6.11 4.37
N SER A 129 20.52 6.20 5.49
CA SER A 129 20.82 5.07 6.36
C SER A 129 20.30 5.32 7.77
N PHE A 130 19.60 4.34 8.34
CA PHE A 130 19.00 4.43 9.66
C PHE A 130 19.46 3.28 10.55
N THR A 131 19.49 3.49 11.86
CA THR A 131 19.87 2.43 12.82
C THR A 131 18.71 1.53 13.20
N LYS A 132 17.48 2.03 13.13
CA LYS A 132 16.25 1.28 13.45
C LYS A 132 15.01 1.95 12.83
N PRO A 133 13.93 1.20 12.58
CA PRO A 133 12.61 1.78 12.29
C PRO A 133 11.98 2.40 13.54
N ILE A 134 10.96 3.25 13.34
CA ILE A 134 10.13 3.80 14.41
C ILE A 134 9.39 2.66 15.13
N GLU A 135 8.78 1.77 14.35
CA GLU A 135 8.05 0.62 14.85
C GLU A 135 8.39 -0.61 14.00
N LYS A 136 8.75 -1.72 14.64
CA LYS A 136 9.14 -2.96 13.97
C LYS A 136 7.97 -3.57 13.21
N ALA A 137 6.73 -3.37 13.68
CA ALA A 137 5.56 -3.90 13.00
C ALA A 137 5.35 -3.32 11.58
N PHE A 138 5.84 -2.11 11.30
CA PHE A 138 5.68 -1.46 9.98
C PHE A 138 6.73 -1.87 8.96
N VAL A 139 7.83 -2.48 9.40
CA VAL A 139 8.97 -2.82 8.56
C VAL A 139 9.22 -4.32 8.61
N GLY A 140 8.88 -4.99 7.50
CA GLY A 140 9.13 -6.41 7.29
C GLY A 140 10.51 -6.67 6.71
N GLU A 141 11.07 -7.81 7.07
CA GLU A 141 12.39 -8.27 6.63
C GLU A 141 12.24 -9.62 5.90
N HIS A 142 12.83 -9.73 4.71
CA HIS A 142 12.83 -10.96 3.91
C HIS A 142 14.24 -11.27 3.42
N ILE A 143 14.68 -12.51 3.61
CA ILE A 143 16.00 -12.93 3.15
C ILE A 143 16.00 -13.00 1.62
N ASP A 144 16.79 -12.12 0.99
CA ASP A 144 17.07 -12.11 -0.44
C ASP A 144 18.38 -12.87 -0.71
N THR A 145 18.28 -13.98 -1.44
CA THR A 145 19.43 -14.81 -1.88
C THR A 145 19.79 -14.60 -3.35
N SER A 146 19.22 -13.56 -3.99
CA SER A 146 19.47 -13.25 -5.40
C SER A 146 20.92 -12.80 -5.65
N TYR A 147 21.38 -12.96 -6.89
CA TYR A 147 22.73 -12.54 -7.34
C TYR A 147 23.90 -13.13 -6.53
N GLY A 148 23.71 -14.29 -5.90
CA GLY A 148 24.78 -14.98 -5.15
C GLY A 148 25.17 -14.30 -3.84
N MET A 149 24.40 -13.31 -3.39
CA MET A 149 24.59 -12.63 -2.12
C MET A 149 23.42 -12.99 -1.20
N ARG A 150 23.67 -13.07 0.11
CA ARG A 150 22.62 -13.21 1.12
C ARG A 150 22.41 -11.86 1.79
N ARG A 151 21.37 -11.15 1.37
CA ARG A 151 20.96 -9.85 1.91
C ARG A 151 19.60 -10.01 2.59
N VAL A 152 19.22 -9.05 3.41
CA VAL A 152 17.88 -8.99 4.00
C VAL A 152 17.17 -7.80 3.38
N GLU A 153 16.24 -8.06 2.46
CA GLU A 153 15.33 -7.08 1.90
C GLU A 153 14.44 -6.51 3.02
N VAL A 154 14.25 -5.20 2.97
CA VAL A 154 13.37 -4.46 3.87
C VAL A 154 12.19 -3.94 3.06
N HIS A 155 10.98 -4.18 3.53
CA HIS A 155 9.73 -3.74 2.90
C HIS A 155 8.72 -3.22 3.93
N VAL A 156 7.75 -2.43 3.48
CA VAL A 156 6.67 -1.95 4.35
C VAL A 156 5.63 -3.06 4.54
N THR A 157 5.30 -3.40 5.79
CA THR A 157 4.31 -4.45 6.11
C THR A 157 2.90 -4.09 5.61
N VAL A 158 2.57 -2.79 5.63
CA VAL A 158 1.23 -2.25 5.34
C VAL A 158 0.90 -2.27 3.85
N ASP A 159 1.82 -1.85 2.98
CA ASP A 159 1.57 -1.69 1.54
C ASP A 159 2.46 -2.59 0.65
N GLY A 160 3.42 -3.31 1.25
CA GLY A 160 4.37 -4.17 0.54
C GLY A 160 5.40 -3.42 -0.31
N ALA A 161 5.56 -2.11 -0.12
CA ALA A 161 6.56 -1.35 -0.86
C ALA A 161 7.98 -1.79 -0.49
N HIS A 162 8.80 -2.02 -1.50
CA HIS A 162 10.23 -2.23 -1.34
C HIS A 162 10.89 -0.94 -0.79
N LEU A 163 11.66 -1.08 0.27
CA LEU A 163 12.39 0.03 0.89
C LEU A 163 13.88 -0.04 0.55
N GLY A 164 14.47 -1.21 0.71
CA GLY A 164 15.91 -1.40 0.53
C GLY A 164 16.39 -2.66 1.24
N HIS A 165 17.50 -2.55 1.98
CA HIS A 165 18.11 -3.69 2.66
C HIS A 165 18.64 -3.30 4.05
N VAL A 166 18.73 -4.29 4.95
CA VAL A 166 19.36 -4.14 6.26
C VAL A 166 20.66 -4.94 6.32
N PHE A 167 21.67 -4.35 6.96
CA PHE A 167 23.02 -4.90 7.12
C PHE A 167 23.47 -4.82 8.59
N GLU A 168 24.40 -5.68 9.00
CA GLU A 168 24.96 -5.75 10.36
C GLU A 168 26.26 -4.91 10.53
N ASP A 169 26.50 -3.97 9.61
CA ASP A 169 27.67 -3.09 9.57
C ASP A 169 27.37 -1.66 10.06
N GLY A 170 26.28 -1.49 10.82
CA GLY A 170 25.89 -0.21 11.39
C GLY A 170 26.68 0.18 12.65
N PRO A 171 26.41 1.37 13.20
CA PRO A 171 27.05 1.83 14.43
C PRO A 171 26.78 0.88 15.60
N ARG A 172 27.82 0.24 16.14
CA ARG A 172 27.70 -0.73 17.25
C ARG A 172 27.00 -0.15 18.49
N ALA A 173 27.28 1.12 18.80
CA ALA A 173 26.65 1.82 19.93
C ALA A 173 25.12 2.00 19.79
N LYS A 174 24.57 1.85 18.57
CA LYS A 174 23.14 2.00 18.27
C LYS A 174 22.46 0.68 17.84
N GLY A 175 23.09 -0.46 18.15
CA GLY A 175 22.56 -1.80 17.85
C GLY A 175 23.23 -2.50 16.67
N GLY A 176 24.16 -1.85 15.96
CA GLY A 176 24.95 -2.49 14.90
C GLY A 176 24.22 -2.71 13.58
N LEU A 177 22.95 -2.33 13.46
CA LEU A 177 22.18 -2.45 12.22
C LEU A 177 22.27 -1.17 11.38
N ARG A 178 22.27 -1.36 10.06
CA ARG A 178 22.17 -0.31 9.06
C ARG A 178 21.04 -0.63 8.09
N TYR A 179 19.92 0.06 8.25
CA TYR A 179 18.81 0.09 7.29
C TYR A 179 19.19 1.05 6.16
N CYS A 180 19.60 0.49 5.02
CA CYS A 180 19.97 1.22 3.81
C CYS A 180 18.76 1.32 2.89
N ILE A 181 18.13 2.50 2.86
CA ILE A 181 16.80 2.69 2.26
C ILE A 181 16.88 3.57 1.03
N ASN A 182 16.05 3.32 0.04
CA ASN A 182 15.91 4.20 -1.11
C ASN A 182 15.07 5.43 -0.75
N SER A 183 15.55 6.62 -1.07
CA SER A 183 14.81 7.88 -0.94
C SER A 183 13.52 7.86 -1.73
N ALA A 184 13.51 7.24 -2.92
CA ALA A 184 12.33 7.07 -3.75
C ALA A 184 11.22 6.22 -3.11
N SER A 185 11.46 5.54 -2.00
CA SER A 185 10.41 4.86 -1.23
C SER A 185 9.94 5.66 -0.01
N LEU A 186 10.54 6.82 0.23
CA LEU A 186 10.30 7.67 1.38
C LEU A 186 9.69 9.01 0.99
N ARG A 187 8.92 9.57 1.91
CA ARG A 187 8.44 10.96 1.88
C ARG A 187 8.76 11.60 3.22
N PHE A 188 9.52 12.68 3.21
CA PHE A 188 9.89 13.39 4.44
C PHE A 188 8.77 14.34 4.90
N VAL A 189 8.57 14.44 6.21
CA VAL A 189 7.73 15.45 6.85
C VAL A 189 8.51 16.10 7.99
N PRO A 190 8.74 17.43 7.96
CA PRO A 190 9.37 18.14 9.07
C PRO A 190 8.62 17.92 10.39
N ARG A 191 9.34 17.75 11.51
CA ARG A 191 8.72 17.41 12.81
C ARG A 191 7.63 18.40 13.21
N LYS A 192 7.89 19.70 13.04
CA LYS A 192 6.92 20.77 13.30
C LYS A 192 5.63 20.61 12.50
N ALA A 193 5.72 20.22 11.23
CA ALA A 193 4.56 19.99 10.38
C ALA A 193 3.80 18.72 10.82
N TYR A 194 4.53 17.66 11.18
CA TYR A 194 3.95 16.43 11.71
C TYR A 194 3.19 16.68 13.02
N GLU A 195 3.79 17.38 13.98
CA GLU A 195 3.16 17.72 15.26
C GLU A 195 1.92 18.61 15.09
N ALA A 196 1.98 19.60 14.19
CA ALA A 196 0.82 20.43 13.85
C ALA A 196 -0.32 19.59 13.24
N TRP A 197 0.02 18.63 12.37
CA TRP A 197 -0.96 17.68 11.82
C TRP A 197 -1.55 16.80 12.92
N VAL A 198 -0.73 16.23 13.81
CA VAL A 198 -1.21 15.41 14.93
C VAL A 198 -2.14 16.22 15.83
N ALA A 199 -1.76 17.44 16.23
CA ALA A 199 -2.58 18.30 17.07
C ALA A 199 -3.96 18.60 16.43
N LYS A 200 -3.97 18.89 15.13
CA LYS A 200 -5.22 19.15 14.37
C LYS A 200 -6.14 17.93 14.34
N ASN A 201 -5.58 16.74 14.13
CA ASN A 201 -6.37 15.51 13.96
C ASN A 201 -6.72 14.83 15.30
N GLN A 202 -5.93 15.02 16.35
CA GLN A 202 -6.27 14.56 17.70
C GLN A 202 -7.33 15.45 18.37
N ALA A 203 -7.36 16.76 18.09
CA ALA A 203 -8.41 17.64 18.58
C ALA A 203 -9.82 17.20 18.13
N GLY A 204 -9.94 16.62 16.93
CA GLY A 204 -11.20 16.04 16.44
C GLY A 204 -11.65 14.77 17.16
N ALA A 205 -10.71 13.97 17.69
CA ALA A 205 -11.00 12.75 18.43
C ALA A 205 -11.41 13.01 19.89
N VAL A 206 -11.02 14.16 20.45
CA VAL A 206 -11.35 14.55 21.85
C VAL A 206 -12.62 15.40 21.91
N ALA A 207 -12.94 16.20 20.90
CA ALA A 207 -14.17 16.99 20.85
C ALA A 207 -15.45 16.17 20.59
N ALA A 208 -15.31 14.89 20.24
CA ALA A 208 -16.42 13.96 20.00
C ALA A 208 -16.67 12.99 21.18
N LYS A 209 -16.05 13.25 22.35
CA LYS A 209 -16.25 12.48 23.58
C LYS A 209 -17.25 13.14 24.51
#